data_AF-A0A4Y6GTE4-F1
#
_entry.id   AF-A0A4Y6GTE4-F1
#
_cell.length_a   1.000
_cell.length_b   1.000
_cell.length_c   1.000
_cell.angle_alpha   90.00
_cell.angle_beta   90.00
_cell.angle_gamma   90.00
#
_symmetry.space_group_name_H-M   'P 1'
#
loop_
_entity.id
_entity.type
_entity.pdbx_description
1 polymer ?
#
loop_
_entity_poly.entity_id
_entity_poly.type
_entity_poly.pdbx_seq_one_letter_code
_entity_poly.pdbx_strand_id
1 'polypeptide(L)'
;NTARGLRDRRMRLSLEVAKKFFGLQDMLGYDKASKTVDWLLNQAKAEIKQLARAMNDLNCNTSVGVKSPSSTSDCEGLSGLDEVAVNGSNQQREGESSAKEKKTRQSRTSAFHPLAKESREK
;
A
#
# COMPACT_ATOMS: atom_id res chain seq x y z
N ASN A 1 7.41 -8.70 -2.54
CA ASN A 1 6.51 -9.69 -1.91
C ASN A 1 6.36 -9.29 -0.45
N THR A 2 5.20 -9.50 0.20
CA THR A 2 5.10 -9.21 1.64
C THR A 2 5.51 -10.44 2.45
N ALA A 3 5.92 -10.28 3.71
CA ALA A 3 6.22 -11.40 4.60
C ALA A 3 5.03 -12.37 4.77
N ARG A 4 3.81 -11.92 4.43
CA ARG A 4 2.56 -12.71 4.43
C ARG A 4 2.13 -13.19 3.02
N GLY A 5 3.03 -13.14 2.03
CA GLY A 5 2.78 -13.60 0.66
C GLY A 5 2.44 -12.49 -0.36
N LEU A 6 1.95 -12.92 -1.54
CA LEU A 6 1.51 -12.04 -2.61
C LEU A 6 0.19 -11.34 -2.23
N ARG A 7 0.12 -10.04 -2.46
CA ARG A 7 -1.07 -9.22 -2.17
C ARG A 7 -1.50 -8.51 -3.45
N ASP A 8 -2.81 -8.42 -3.69
CA ASP A 8 -3.34 -7.54 -4.74
C ASP A 8 -2.98 -6.09 -4.39
N ARG A 9 -2.55 -5.34 -5.39
CA ARG A 9 -2.13 -3.94 -5.26
C ARG A 9 -3.29 -2.98 -5.49
N ARG A 10 -4.43 -3.48 -5.97
CA ARG A 10 -5.63 -2.69 -6.23
C ARG A 10 -6.48 -2.58 -4.98
N MET A 11 -6.85 -1.35 -4.64
CA MET A 11 -7.80 -1.07 -3.57
C MET A 11 -9.19 -0.86 -4.17
N ARG A 12 -10.18 -1.58 -3.67
CA ARG A 12 -11.59 -1.33 -3.95
C ARG A 12 -12.17 -0.47 -2.84
N LEU A 13 -12.65 0.72 -3.18
CA LEU A 13 -13.24 1.66 -2.24
C LEU A 13 -14.77 1.56 -2.32
N SER A 14 -15.46 1.78 -1.19
CA SER A 14 -16.90 1.99 -1.20
C SER A 14 -17.24 3.28 -1.96
N LEU A 15 -18.48 3.40 -2.43
CA LEU A 15 -18.91 4.57 -3.20
C LEU A 15 -18.69 5.88 -2.42
N GLU A 16 -19.01 5.88 -1.12
CA GLU A 16 -18.85 7.07 -0.28
C GLU A 16 -17.38 7.46 -0.11
N VAL A 17 -16.51 6.49 0.16
CA VAL A 17 -15.07 6.73 0.33
C VAL A 17 -14.44 7.17 -0.99
N ALA A 18 -14.83 6.55 -2.10
CA ALA A 18 -14.35 6.93 -3.44
C ALA A 18 -14.65 8.39 -3.77
N LYS A 19 -15.86 8.89 -3.46
CA LYS A 19 -16.22 10.31 -3.66
C LYS A 19 -15.27 11.25 -2.92
N LYS A 20 -15.02 11.00 -1.63
CA LYS A 20 -14.13 11.82 -0.81
C LYS A 20 -12.67 11.70 -1.28
N PHE A 21 -12.23 10.50 -1.61
CA PHE A 21 -10.87 10.22 -2.07
C PHE A 21 -10.54 10.90 -3.40
N PHE A 22 -11.41 10.80 -4.41
CA PHE A 22 -11.17 11.42 -5.72
C PHE A 22 -11.33 12.94 -5.65
N GLY A 23 -12.25 13.47 -4.84
CA GLY A 23 -12.30 14.92 -4.59
C GLY A 23 -11.01 15.46 -3.98
N LEU A 24 -10.37 14.71 -3.06
CA LEU A 24 -9.05 15.05 -2.55
C LEU A 24 -7.97 14.96 -3.64
N GLN A 25 -8.00 13.91 -4.47
CA GLN A 25 -7.05 13.75 -5.58
C GLN A 25 -7.09 14.94 -6.55
N ASP A 26 -8.28 15.40 -6.91
CA ASP A 26 -8.49 16.56 -7.79
C ASP A 26 -7.96 17.85 -7.14
N MET A 27 -8.22 18.04 -5.84
CA MET A 27 -7.73 19.20 -5.09
C MET A 27 -6.20 19.24 -4.98
N LEU A 28 -5.55 18.08 -4.87
CA LEU A 28 -4.09 17.97 -4.87
C LEU A 28 -3.48 18.04 -6.28
N GLY A 29 -4.30 17.99 -7.33
CA GLY A 29 -3.85 18.01 -8.73
C GLY A 29 -3.05 16.76 -9.12
N TYR A 30 -3.30 15.62 -8.47
CA TYR A 30 -2.56 14.38 -8.76
C TYR A 30 -3.23 13.55 -9.86
N ASP A 31 -2.44 13.20 -10.87
CA ASP A 31 -2.87 12.32 -11.96
C ASP A 31 -3.06 10.86 -11.51
N LYS A 32 -2.26 10.41 -10.52
CA LYS A 32 -2.27 9.03 -10.03
C LYS A 32 -2.74 8.94 -8.59
N ALA A 33 -3.74 8.10 -8.35
CA ALA A 33 -4.28 7.81 -7.02
C ALA A 33 -3.21 7.35 -6.01
N SER A 34 -2.14 6.68 -6.45
CA SER A 34 -1.05 6.27 -5.57
C SER A 34 -0.38 7.46 -4.88
N LYS A 35 -0.23 8.60 -5.57
CA LYS A 35 0.34 9.82 -4.98
C LYS A 35 -0.55 10.39 -3.87
N THR A 36 -1.87 10.34 -4.06
CA THR A 36 -2.85 10.74 -3.03
C THR A 36 -2.74 9.83 -1.81
N VAL A 37 -2.56 8.53 -2.00
CA VAL A 37 -2.34 7.57 -0.90
C VAL A 37 -1.03 7.88 -0.16
N ASP A 38 0.06 8.13 -0.88
CA ASP A 38 1.35 8.51 -0.25
C ASP A 38 1.23 9.80 0.55
N TRP A 39 0.50 10.79 0.02
CA TRP A 39 0.21 12.04 0.72
C TRP A 39 -0.61 11.81 2.01
N LEU A 40 -1.67 11.00 1.95
CA LEU A 40 -2.48 10.63 3.12
C LEU A 40 -1.65 9.92 4.19
N LEU A 41 -0.79 8.98 3.79
CA LEU A 41 0.11 8.28 4.72
C LEU A 41 1.12 9.24 5.35
N ASN A 42 1.61 10.21 4.59
CA ASN A 42 2.51 11.24 5.11
C ASN A 42 1.82 12.16 6.12
N GLN A 43 0.58 12.58 5.83
CA GLN A 43 -0.20 13.43 6.72
C GLN A 43 -0.55 12.71 8.03
N ALA A 44 -0.87 11.41 7.96
CA ALA A 44 -1.24 10.59 9.11
C ALA A 44 -0.04 10.01 9.89
N LYS A 45 1.21 10.33 9.53
CA LYS A 45 2.42 9.77 10.17
C LYS A 45 2.43 9.88 11.69
N ALA A 46 2.03 11.02 12.23
CA ALA A 46 2.05 11.26 13.67
C ALA A 46 1.05 10.35 14.40
N GLU A 47 -0.18 10.25 13.89
CA GLU A 47 -1.23 9.41 14.45
C GLU A 47 -0.89 7.93 14.35
N ILE A 48 -0.35 7.48 13.21
CA ILE A 48 0.12 6.10 13.02
C ILE A 48 1.22 5.76 14.04
N LYS A 49 2.17 6.66 14.28
CA LYS A 49 3.22 6.47 15.29
C LYS A 49 2.66 6.41 16.72
N GLN A 50 1.68 7.25 17.04
CA GLN A 50 0.99 7.20 18.33
C GLN A 50 0.26 5.86 18.53
N LEU A 51 -0.49 5.42 17.53
CA LEU A 51 -1.21 4.14 17.55
C LEU A 51 -0.24 2.96 17.72
N ALA A 52 0.88 2.95 17.00
CA ALA A 52 1.88 1.89 17.08
C ALA A 52 2.48 1.75 18.50
N ARG A 53 2.69 2.88 19.20
CA ARG A 53 3.15 2.86 20.60
C ARG A 53 2.08 2.29 21.53
N ALA A 54 0.85 2.81 21.44
CA ALA A 54 -0.26 2.33 22.26
C ALA A 54 -0.53 0.83 22.10
N MET A 55 -0.34 0.28 20.89
CA MET A 55 -0.52 -1.15 20.65
C MET A 55 0.60 -2.00 21.26
N ASN A 56 1.82 -1.47 21.37
CA ASN A 56 2.94 -2.13 22.04
C ASN A 56 2.73 -2.17 23.56
N ASP A 57 2.25 -1.06 24.13
CA ASP A 57 1.94 -0.93 25.56
C ASP A 57 0.79 -1.86 26.01
N LEU A 58 -0.11 -2.27 25.10
CA LEU A 58 -1.16 -3.24 25.41
C LEU A 58 -0.66 -4.69 25.37
N ASN A 59 0.37 -4.98 24.58
CA ASN A 59 0.89 -6.33 24.36
C ASN A 59 1.83 -6.81 25.49
N CYS A 60 2.20 -5.93 26.44
CA CYS A 60 2.99 -6.29 27.63
C CYS A 60 2.15 -6.58 28.89
N ASN A 61 0.81 -6.43 28.84
CA ASN A 61 -0.04 -6.52 30.04
C ASN A 61 -0.79 -7.85 30.25
N THR A 62 -0.59 -8.89 29.44
CA THR A 62 -1.14 -10.23 29.72
C THR A 62 -0.21 -11.06 30.62
N SER A 63 0.21 -10.51 31.75
CA SER A 63 0.83 -11.27 32.85
C SER A 63 0.29 -10.84 34.22
N VAL A 64 -1.02 -10.61 34.34
CA VAL A 64 -1.66 -10.57 35.66
C VAL A 64 -2.11 -11.99 36.04
N GLY A 65 -1.26 -12.68 36.79
CA GLY A 65 -1.58 -14.03 37.22
C GLY A 65 -0.68 -14.72 38.24
N VAL A 66 0.25 -14.06 38.95
CA VAL A 66 0.56 -14.29 40.37
C VAL A 66 1.57 -13.26 40.88
N LYS A 67 1.34 -12.76 42.10
CA LYS A 67 2.11 -11.73 42.80
C LYS A 67 3.55 -12.18 43.07
N SER A 68 4.52 -11.27 42.95
CA SER A 68 5.76 -11.30 43.72
C SER A 68 6.34 -9.87 43.84
N PRO A 69 6.56 -9.34 45.06
CA PRO A 69 7.26 -8.08 45.28
C PRO A 69 8.71 -8.32 45.70
N SER A 70 9.66 -8.03 44.81
CA SER A 70 11.11 -7.81 45.07
C SER A 70 11.79 -7.72 43.70
N SER A 71 12.76 -6.85 43.39
CA SER A 71 13.80 -6.24 44.20
C SER A 71 14.26 -4.95 43.50
N THR A 72 14.71 -4.00 44.31
CA THR A 72 15.43 -2.79 43.89
C THR A 72 16.73 -3.15 43.17
N SER A 73 16.98 -2.57 42.00
CA SER A 73 18.35 -2.37 41.53
C SER A 73 18.43 -1.11 40.68
N ASP A 74 19.08 -0.09 41.24
CA ASP A 74 19.50 1.13 40.55
C ASP A 74 20.60 0.80 39.54
N CYS A 75 20.43 1.24 38.29
CA CYS A 75 21.49 1.26 37.28
C CYS A 75 21.32 2.51 36.42
N GLU A 76 22.09 3.53 36.77
CA GLU A 76 22.37 4.69 35.94
C GLU A 76 23.24 4.21 34.75
N GLY A 77 22.71 4.26 33.53
CA GLY A 77 23.40 3.81 32.32
C GLY A 77 23.13 4.74 31.13
N LEU A 78 24.12 5.58 30.83
CA LEU A 78 24.12 6.59 29.78
C LEU A 78 23.70 6.02 28.42
N SER A 79 22.62 6.55 27.83
CA SER A 79 22.26 6.31 26.44
C SER A 79 23.20 7.11 25.52
N GLY A 80 24.25 6.45 25.03
CA GLY A 80 25.09 6.93 23.95
C GLY A 80 24.34 6.92 22.63
N LEU A 81 24.01 8.13 22.16
CA LEU A 81 23.53 8.46 20.82
C LEU A 81 24.67 8.21 19.82
N ASP A 82 24.49 7.27 18.89
CA ASP A 82 25.27 7.25 17.64
C ASP A 82 24.32 7.48 16.46
N GLU A 83 24.50 8.64 15.84
CA GLU A 83 23.90 9.05 14.57
C GLU A 83 24.68 8.38 13.44
N VAL A 84 24.03 7.47 12.70
CA VAL A 84 24.50 7.11 11.36
C VAL A 84 23.55 7.65 10.30
N ALA A 85 23.98 8.75 9.71
CA ALA A 85 23.45 9.28 8.46
C ALA A 85 23.62 8.23 7.35
N VAL A 86 22.51 7.80 6.74
CA VAL A 86 22.53 7.22 5.39
C VAL A 86 21.74 8.14 4.47
N ASN A 87 22.53 8.97 3.78
CA ASN A 87 22.16 9.68 2.59
C ASN A 87 21.84 8.64 1.49
N GLY A 88 20.57 8.58 1.08
CA GLY A 88 20.07 7.70 0.03
C GLY A 88 19.33 8.50 -1.02
N SER A 89 20.07 9.32 -1.77
CA SER A 89 19.62 9.90 -3.03
C SER A 89 19.25 8.77 -3.99
N ASN A 90 17.98 8.73 -4.42
CA ASN A 90 17.63 8.05 -5.66
C ASN A 90 16.75 8.94 -6.51
N GLN A 91 17.43 9.76 -7.31
CA GLN A 91 16.91 10.26 -8.56
C GLN A 91 16.67 9.05 -9.47
N GLN A 92 15.42 8.78 -9.86
CA GLN A 92 15.21 8.07 -11.11
C GLN A 92 14.05 8.62 -11.92
N ARG A 93 14.47 9.56 -12.78
CA ARG A 93 14.19 9.66 -14.21
C ARG A 93 12.75 9.90 -14.64
N GLU A 94 12.61 11.12 -15.13
CA GLU A 94 11.74 11.47 -16.24
C GLU A 94 11.81 10.45 -17.38
N GLY A 95 10.64 10.22 -17.94
CA GLY A 95 10.43 9.49 -19.18
C GLY A 95 9.19 10.07 -19.82
N GLU A 96 9.30 11.31 -20.31
CA GLU A 96 8.43 11.77 -21.38
C GLU A 96 8.67 10.90 -22.61
N SER A 97 7.60 10.37 -23.19
CA SER A 97 7.57 10.09 -24.62
C SER A 97 6.14 10.17 -25.14
N SER A 98 5.93 11.22 -25.94
CA SER A 98 5.37 11.14 -27.29
C SER A 98 3.85 11.12 -27.46
N ALA A 99 3.42 12.16 -28.17
CA ALA A 99 2.09 12.41 -28.71
C ALA A 99 1.63 11.39 -29.79
N LYS A 100 0.33 11.50 -30.13
CA LYS A 100 -0.48 10.84 -31.18
C LYS A 100 -0.89 9.40 -30.82
N GLU A 101 -2.12 8.91 -31.04
CA GLU A 101 -3.11 9.20 -32.07
C GLU A 101 -4.47 8.58 -31.69
N LYS A 102 -5.55 9.09 -32.29
CA LYS A 102 -6.90 8.53 -32.27
C LYS A 102 -6.93 7.17 -33.01
N LYS A 103 -7.64 6.15 -32.51
CA LYS A 103 -8.60 5.34 -33.30
C LYS A 103 -9.25 4.17 -32.53
N THR A 104 -10.58 4.20 -32.61
CA THR A 104 -11.53 3.10 -32.87
C THR A 104 -11.59 1.88 -31.95
N ARG A 105 -12.77 1.75 -31.31
CA ARG A 105 -13.36 0.55 -30.69
C ARG A 105 -13.06 -0.71 -31.51
N GLN A 106 -12.35 -1.68 -30.93
CA GLN A 106 -12.31 -3.04 -31.47
C GLN A 106 -13.50 -3.83 -30.93
N SER A 107 -14.52 -3.98 -31.77
CA SER A 107 -15.58 -4.98 -31.59
C SER A 107 -14.95 -6.37 -31.65
N ARG A 108 -15.02 -7.14 -30.56
CA ARG A 108 -14.63 -8.55 -30.58
C ARG A 108 -15.71 -9.32 -31.35
N THR A 109 -15.50 -9.52 -32.64
CA THR A 109 -16.32 -10.40 -33.48
C THR A 109 -16.09 -11.82 -32.99
N SER A 110 -17.14 -12.49 -32.51
CA SER A 110 -17.12 -13.90 -32.13
C SER A 110 -17.07 -14.76 -33.40
N ALA A 111 -15.93 -15.37 -33.67
CA ALA A 111 -15.79 -16.36 -34.73
C ALA A 111 -16.49 -17.65 -34.30
N PHE A 112 -17.79 -17.76 -34.57
CA PHE A 112 -18.44 -19.05 -34.72
C PHE A 112 -17.82 -19.72 -35.94
N HIS A 113 -17.11 -20.83 -35.77
CA HIS A 113 -16.73 -21.72 -36.85
C HIS A 113 -17.81 -22.79 -37.02
N PRO A 114 -18.74 -22.67 -38.00
CA PRO A 114 -19.42 -23.84 -38.51
C PRO A 114 -18.53 -24.49 -39.59
N LEU A 115 -18.71 -25.79 -39.79
CA LEU A 115 -18.22 -26.61 -40.91
C LEU A 115 -16.91 -27.38 -40.68
N ALA A 116 -17.07 -28.62 -40.22
CA ALA A 116 -16.56 -29.76 -40.98
C ALA A 116 -17.62 -30.87 -40.92
N LYS A 117 -18.31 -31.09 -42.03
CA LYS A 117 -19.11 -32.31 -42.27
C LYS A 117 -18.10 -33.38 -42.69
N GLU A 118 -17.84 -34.37 -41.83
CA GLU A 118 -17.10 -35.57 -42.23
C GLU A 118 -18.10 -36.58 -42.80
N SER A 119 -17.93 -36.88 -44.10
CA SER A 119 -18.67 -37.90 -44.83
C SER A 119 -18.05 -39.26 -44.53
N ARG A 120 -18.75 -40.11 -43.76
CA ARG A 120 -18.36 -41.52 -43.62
C ARG A 120 -19.11 -42.35 -44.64
N GLU A 121 -18.42 -42.70 -45.72
CA GLU A 121 -18.81 -43.81 -46.58
C GLU A 121 -17.86 -44.99 -46.31
N LYS A 122 -18.47 -46.18 -46.21
CA LYS A 122 -17.91 -47.54 -46.09
C LYS A 122 -17.67 -48.04 -44.66
#